data_AF-A0A1Q7BQP5-F1
#
_entry.id   AF-A0A1Q7BQP5-F1
#
_cell.length_a   1.000
_cell.length_b   1.000
_cell.length_c   1.000
_cell.angle_alpha   90.00
_cell.angle_beta   90.00
_cell.angle_gamma   90.00
#
_symmetry.space_group_name_H-M   'P 1'
#
loop_
_entity.id
_entity.type
_entity.pdbx_description
1 polymer ?
#
loop_
_entity_poly.entity_id
_entity_poly.type
_entity_poly.pdbx_seq_one_letter_code
_entity_poly.pdbx_strand_id
1 'polypeptide(L)'
;MLAAARPGLLTTRGPLIMASSPYAKMGVLWDTFRKHYGPEGAPGVLVAKGTTRDFNQTIPQAEIDRELERDRVRNTAELLAEFRGDLESYVSIELVERCVGDYYEMPAAAGTNYYAFTDPSGGSDDSFTLAISHRDGERVVIDCIREVRPPFSPEQVIIDLVTTMKNYHCHRVTGDRYGGEFPREQFKKRGVSYVVSEKVKSDIYVDFLPLLNSGRVMLPRNERLVRQLCSLERTVARGTNHESIDHPRDRGMHDDVANVVAGAAVLAARRSYPTGLEWVGSRGAEADAAAAAAEAAEYQAEKFRQHVLVHSGYYNSRRW
;
A
#
# COMPACT_ATOMS: atom_id res chain seq x y z
N MET A 1 -20.15 5.33 1.81
CA MET A 1 -21.19 6.38 1.78
C MET A 1 -22.26 6.15 0.70
N LEU A 2 -21.93 6.03 -0.58
CA LEU A 2 -22.93 5.89 -1.66
C LEU A 2 -23.86 4.66 -1.54
N ALA A 3 -23.34 3.51 -1.12
CA ALA A 3 -24.14 2.31 -0.92
C ALA A 3 -25.25 2.49 0.14
N ALA A 4 -25.00 3.33 1.16
CA ALA A 4 -25.98 3.64 2.20
C ALA A 4 -26.96 4.75 1.77
N ALA A 5 -26.53 5.68 0.90
CA ALA A 5 -27.37 6.78 0.42
C ALA A 5 -28.42 6.33 -0.61
N ARG A 6 -28.08 5.38 -1.49
CA ARG A 6 -28.97 4.94 -2.59
C ARG A 6 -30.32 4.39 -2.12
N PRO A 7 -30.40 3.51 -1.10
CA PRO A 7 -31.69 3.00 -0.61
C PRO A 7 -32.59 4.10 -0.03
N GLY A 8 -32.02 5.09 0.67
CA GLY A 8 -32.79 6.20 1.25
C GLY A 8 -33.48 7.09 0.20
N LEU A 9 -32.91 7.15 -1.02
CA LEU A 9 -33.49 7.90 -2.14
C LEU A 9 -34.66 7.16 -2.82
N LEU A 10 -34.84 5.85 -2.58
CA LEU A 10 -35.98 5.11 -3.12
C LEU A 10 -37.31 5.67 -2.59
N THR A 11 -37.31 6.11 -1.33
CA THR A 11 -38.51 6.64 -0.66
C THR A 11 -38.78 8.09 -1.07
N THR A 12 -37.75 8.92 -1.15
CA THR A 12 -37.89 10.35 -1.46
C THR A 12 -37.99 10.63 -2.95
N ARG A 13 -37.55 9.69 -3.80
CA ARG A 13 -37.39 9.87 -5.25
C ARG A 13 -36.55 11.10 -5.62
N GLY A 14 -35.67 11.53 -4.71
CA GLY A 14 -34.81 12.70 -4.90
C GLY A 14 -33.59 12.40 -5.79
N PRO A 15 -32.97 13.44 -6.39
CA PRO A 15 -31.78 13.26 -7.21
C PRO A 15 -30.55 12.90 -6.36
N LEU A 16 -29.74 11.96 -6.85
CA LEU A 16 -28.39 11.72 -6.33
C LEU A 16 -27.41 12.62 -7.09
N ILE A 17 -26.82 13.60 -6.41
CA ILE A 17 -25.81 14.49 -7.00
C ILE A 17 -24.43 14.04 -6.53
N MET A 18 -23.54 13.78 -7.48
CA MET A 18 -22.13 13.50 -7.24
C MET A 18 -21.31 14.58 -7.94
N ALA A 19 -20.48 15.31 -7.19
CA ALA A 19 -19.61 16.35 -7.71
C ALA A 19 -18.19 16.13 -7.18
N SER A 20 -17.21 16.02 -8.08
CA SER A 20 -15.80 15.81 -7.76
C SER A 20 -14.93 16.06 -8.99
N SER A 21 -13.63 16.24 -8.79
CA SER A 21 -12.63 16.25 -9.88
C SER A 21 -12.43 14.83 -10.43
N PRO A 22 -12.24 14.64 -11.74
CA PRO A 22 -11.81 13.36 -12.30
C PRO A 22 -10.45 12.98 -11.73
N TYR A 23 -10.29 11.72 -11.33
CA TYR A 23 -9.02 11.23 -10.78
C TYR A 23 -8.57 9.99 -11.56
N ALA A 24 -8.52 8.80 -10.97
CA ALA A 24 -8.20 7.58 -11.69
C ALA A 24 -9.38 7.05 -12.54
N LYS A 25 -9.10 6.22 -13.56
CA LYS A 25 -10.10 5.48 -14.34
C LYS A 25 -10.75 4.31 -13.55
N MET A 26 -11.22 4.60 -12.34
CA MET A 26 -11.85 3.65 -11.43
C MET A 26 -12.88 4.32 -10.52
N GLY A 27 -13.71 3.51 -9.88
CA GLY A 27 -14.73 3.97 -8.94
C GLY A 27 -16.01 4.49 -9.60
N VAL A 28 -16.95 4.94 -8.74
CA VAL A 28 -18.34 5.24 -9.13
C VAL A 28 -18.46 6.33 -10.19
N LEU A 29 -17.60 7.35 -10.16
CA LEU A 29 -17.64 8.46 -11.10
C LEU A 29 -17.15 8.04 -12.48
N TRP A 30 -16.06 7.26 -12.54
CA TRP A 30 -15.58 6.68 -13.79
C TRP A 30 -16.60 5.71 -14.39
N ASP A 31 -17.20 4.84 -13.57
CA ASP A 31 -18.22 3.91 -14.04
C ASP A 31 -19.48 4.62 -14.56
N THR A 32 -19.92 5.68 -13.87
CA THR A 32 -21.05 6.50 -14.31
C THR A 32 -20.71 7.24 -15.61
N PHE A 33 -19.53 7.85 -15.69
CA PHE A 33 -19.04 8.52 -16.90
C PHE A 33 -18.98 7.56 -18.09
N ARG A 34 -18.31 6.42 -17.93
CA ARG A 34 -18.16 5.41 -18.98
C ARG A 34 -19.50 4.87 -19.49
N LYS A 35 -20.48 4.69 -18.61
CA LYS A 35 -21.80 4.11 -18.97
C LYS A 35 -22.80 5.13 -19.50
N HIS A 36 -22.71 6.39 -19.08
CA HIS A 36 -23.81 7.35 -19.27
C HIS A 36 -23.39 8.69 -19.87
N TYR A 37 -22.10 8.93 -20.12
CA TYR A 37 -21.68 10.14 -20.82
C TYR A 37 -21.92 10.04 -22.33
N GLY A 38 -22.54 11.06 -22.91
CA GLY A 38 -22.87 11.14 -24.33
C GLY A 38 -24.35 10.86 -24.65
N PRO A 39 -24.72 10.88 -25.95
CA PRO A 39 -26.12 10.81 -26.38
C PRO A 39 -26.82 9.48 -26.07
N GLU A 40 -26.05 8.41 -25.88
CA GLU A 40 -26.55 7.05 -25.58
C GLU A 40 -26.70 6.79 -24.07
N GLY A 41 -26.52 7.81 -23.23
CA GLY A 41 -26.65 7.69 -21.78
C GLY A 41 -28.08 7.38 -21.33
N ALA A 42 -28.22 6.85 -20.11
CA ALA A 42 -29.54 6.59 -19.55
C ALA A 42 -30.29 7.92 -19.35
N PRO A 43 -31.57 8.06 -19.76
CA PRO A 43 -32.29 9.34 -19.73
C PRO A 43 -32.41 10.00 -18.34
N GLY A 44 -32.33 9.20 -17.27
CA GLY A 44 -32.37 9.67 -15.88
C GLY A 44 -31.02 10.00 -15.27
N VAL A 45 -29.92 9.92 -16.03
CA VAL A 45 -28.56 10.15 -15.53
C VAL A 45 -27.90 11.26 -16.36
N LEU A 46 -27.68 12.41 -15.72
CA LEU A 46 -26.92 13.50 -16.32
C LEU A 46 -25.46 13.42 -15.88
N VAL A 47 -24.54 13.34 -16.85
CA VAL A 47 -23.10 13.44 -16.62
C VAL A 47 -22.59 14.72 -17.28
N ALA A 48 -22.28 15.73 -16.46
CA ALA A 48 -21.64 16.96 -16.91
C ALA A 48 -20.12 16.88 -16.67
N LYS A 49 -19.33 16.90 -17.74
CA LYS A 49 -17.87 16.92 -17.71
C LYS A 49 -17.37 18.09 -18.55
N GLY A 50 -16.50 18.90 -17.98
CA GLY A 50 -15.93 20.06 -18.64
C GLY A 50 -14.65 20.49 -17.92
N THR A 51 -13.76 21.12 -18.66
CA THR A 51 -12.55 21.76 -18.15
C THR A 51 -12.92 22.94 -17.24
N THR A 52 -11.94 23.45 -16.48
CA THR A 52 -12.10 24.66 -15.69
C THR A 52 -12.67 25.83 -16.52
N ARG A 53 -12.27 25.98 -17.79
CA ARG A 53 -12.76 27.07 -18.65
C ARG A 53 -14.12 26.81 -19.27
N ASP A 54 -14.51 25.54 -19.44
CA ASP A 54 -15.87 25.21 -19.88
C ASP A 54 -16.91 25.69 -18.87
N PHE A 55 -16.59 25.58 -17.57
CA PHE A 55 -17.47 26.04 -16.50
C PHE A 55 -17.20 27.49 -16.05
N ASN A 56 -15.98 28.00 -16.22
CA ASN A 56 -15.63 29.37 -15.85
C ASN A 56 -14.64 30.01 -16.85
N GLN A 57 -15.20 30.70 -17.84
CA GLN A 57 -14.44 31.37 -18.90
C GLN A 57 -13.60 32.57 -18.42
N THR A 58 -13.81 33.05 -17.19
CA THR A 58 -13.06 34.19 -16.63
C THR A 58 -11.63 33.82 -16.23
N ILE A 59 -11.31 32.52 -16.14
CA ILE A 59 -9.97 32.04 -15.79
C ILE A 59 -9.06 32.13 -17.02
N PRO A 60 -7.93 32.87 -16.97
CA PRO A 60 -7.02 33.01 -18.10
C PRO A 60 -6.33 31.68 -18.46
N GLN A 61 -6.20 31.39 -19.76
CA GLN A 61 -5.50 30.20 -20.24
C GLN A 61 -4.05 30.13 -19.74
N ALA A 62 -3.37 31.27 -19.66
CA ALA A 62 -1.98 31.35 -19.20
C ALA A 62 -1.77 30.94 -17.73
N GLU A 63 -2.82 31.00 -16.88
CA GLU A 63 -2.74 30.43 -15.52
C GLU A 63 -2.83 28.89 -15.56
N ILE A 64 -3.72 28.36 -16.41
CA ILE A 64 -3.87 26.91 -16.60
C ILE A 64 -2.59 26.30 -17.17
N ASP A 65 -1.99 26.95 -18.17
CA ASP A 65 -0.77 26.47 -18.80
C ASP A 65 0.40 26.44 -17.79
N ARG A 66 0.50 27.45 -16.91
CA ARG A 66 1.50 27.49 -15.82
C ARG A 66 1.31 26.36 -14.83
N GLU A 67 0.06 26.07 -14.44
CA GLU A 67 -0.23 24.94 -13.56
C GLU A 67 0.07 23.60 -14.24
N LEU A 68 -0.31 23.43 -15.51
CA LEU A 68 0.04 22.22 -16.28
C LEU A 68 1.56 22.05 -16.44
N GLU A 69 2.33 23.12 -16.53
CA GLU A 69 3.80 23.06 -16.56
C GLU A 69 4.38 22.61 -15.21
N ARG A 70 3.77 23.01 -14.09
CA ARG A 70 4.19 22.61 -12.74
C ARG A 70 4.01 21.12 -12.47
N ASP A 71 2.83 20.58 -12.78
CA ASP A 71 2.52 19.16 -12.62
C ASP A 71 1.47 18.75 -13.64
N ARG A 72 1.93 18.42 -14.84
CA ARG A 72 1.04 18.07 -15.96
C ARG A 72 0.13 16.90 -15.62
N VAL A 73 0.65 15.90 -14.90
CA VAL A 73 -0.08 14.66 -14.63
C VAL A 73 -1.25 14.93 -13.68
N ARG A 74 -1.01 15.67 -12.60
CA ARG A 74 -2.07 16.08 -11.65
C ARG A 74 -3.04 17.08 -12.28
N ASN A 75 -2.52 18.12 -12.92
CA ASN A 75 -3.33 19.24 -13.36
C ASN A 75 -4.14 18.96 -14.63
N THR A 76 -3.83 17.87 -15.34
CA THR A 76 -4.72 17.33 -16.39
C THR A 76 -6.02 16.78 -15.80
N ALA A 77 -5.98 16.19 -14.59
CA ALA A 77 -7.19 15.80 -13.86
C ALA A 77 -7.95 17.01 -13.31
N GLU A 78 -7.26 17.90 -12.61
CA GLU A 78 -7.88 19.05 -11.93
C GLU A 78 -8.41 20.13 -12.89
N LEU A 79 -7.67 20.46 -13.94
CA LEU A 79 -7.99 21.61 -14.80
C LEU A 79 -8.62 21.21 -16.14
N LEU A 80 -8.23 20.05 -16.68
CA LEU A 80 -8.70 19.56 -17.97
C LEU A 80 -9.80 18.48 -17.83
N ALA A 81 -10.16 18.15 -16.59
CA ALA A 81 -11.15 17.13 -16.28
C ALA A 81 -10.85 15.79 -16.97
N GLU A 82 -9.58 15.39 -17.11
CA GLU A 82 -9.22 14.11 -17.71
C GLU A 82 -9.00 13.03 -16.65
N PHE A 83 -9.57 11.84 -16.87
CA PHE A 83 -9.29 10.70 -16.03
C PHE A 83 -7.87 10.17 -16.26
N ARG A 84 -7.09 10.10 -15.19
CA ARG A 84 -5.75 9.55 -15.14
C ARG A 84 -5.75 8.07 -15.49
N GLY A 85 -4.98 7.73 -16.52
CA GLY A 85 -4.78 6.35 -16.97
C GLY A 85 -3.49 5.72 -16.49
N ASP A 86 -2.67 6.44 -15.74
CA ASP A 86 -1.41 6.01 -15.14
C ASP A 86 -1.56 5.50 -13.70
N LEU A 87 -2.73 5.70 -13.09
CA LEU A 87 -3.08 5.25 -11.75
C LEU A 87 -3.93 3.97 -11.80
N GLU A 88 -3.48 2.95 -11.09
CA GLU A 88 -4.22 1.73 -10.83
C GLU A 88 -4.39 1.53 -9.32
N SER A 89 -5.47 0.86 -8.91
CA SER A 89 -5.62 0.42 -7.53
C SER A 89 -4.53 -0.59 -7.17
N TYR A 90 -3.92 -0.43 -6.00
CA TYR A 90 -2.92 -1.38 -5.52
C TYR A 90 -3.52 -2.77 -5.24
N VAL A 91 -4.66 -2.83 -4.54
CA VAL A 91 -5.32 -4.09 -4.15
C VAL A 91 -6.83 -3.90 -3.97
N SER A 92 -7.63 -4.92 -4.29
CA SER A 92 -9.08 -4.88 -4.10
C SER A 92 -9.48 -5.16 -2.65
N ILE A 93 -10.65 -4.64 -2.25
CA ILE A 93 -11.19 -4.85 -0.89
C ILE A 93 -11.43 -6.33 -0.60
N GLU A 94 -11.94 -7.10 -1.58
CA GLU A 94 -12.23 -8.52 -1.42
C GLU A 94 -10.96 -9.33 -1.14
N LEU A 95 -9.82 -8.90 -1.70
CA LEU A 95 -8.54 -9.56 -1.50
C LEU A 95 -7.96 -9.24 -0.12
N VAL A 96 -8.08 -7.99 0.32
CA VAL A 96 -7.69 -7.59 1.69
C VAL A 96 -8.56 -8.31 2.73
N GLU A 97 -9.89 -8.30 2.57
CA GLU A 97 -10.83 -8.93 3.50
C GLU A 97 -10.60 -10.44 3.64
N ARG A 98 -10.18 -11.14 2.56
CA ARG A 98 -9.79 -12.56 2.63
C ARG A 98 -8.57 -12.82 3.51
N CYS A 99 -7.70 -11.82 3.69
CA CYS A 99 -6.53 -11.92 4.54
C CYS A 99 -6.84 -11.51 5.99
N VAL A 100 -8.02 -10.95 6.29
CA VAL A 100 -8.39 -10.53 7.65
C VAL A 100 -8.85 -11.73 8.47
N GLY A 101 -8.15 -12.00 9.57
CA GLY A 101 -8.52 -13.04 10.54
C GLY A 101 -9.57 -12.57 11.55
N ASP A 102 -10.08 -13.50 12.35
CA ASP A 102 -11.04 -13.23 13.44
C ASP A 102 -10.33 -12.87 14.74
N TYR A 103 -9.54 -11.79 14.73
CA TYR A 103 -8.85 -11.28 15.92
C TYR A 103 -8.51 -9.81 15.77
N TYR A 104 -8.30 -9.13 16.89
CA TYR A 104 -7.79 -7.74 16.92
C TYR A 104 -6.31 -7.67 17.28
N GLU A 105 -5.88 -8.57 18.16
CA GLU A 105 -4.49 -8.72 18.60
C GLU A 105 -4.28 -10.18 19.06
N MET A 106 -3.09 -10.73 18.84
CA MET A 106 -2.69 -12.05 19.34
C MET A 106 -1.66 -11.91 20.45
N PRO A 107 -1.82 -12.60 21.61
CA PRO A 107 -0.80 -12.57 22.65
C PRO A 107 0.49 -13.26 22.19
N ALA A 108 1.60 -12.88 22.80
CA ALA A 108 2.88 -13.53 22.55
C ALA A 108 2.83 -15.02 22.92
N ALA A 109 3.33 -15.87 22.02
CA ALA A 109 3.43 -17.30 22.18
C ALA A 109 4.88 -17.70 22.48
N ALA A 110 5.04 -18.66 23.40
CA ALA A 110 6.35 -19.17 23.77
C ALA A 110 7.06 -19.82 22.56
N GLY A 111 8.37 -19.60 22.44
CA GLY A 111 9.19 -20.16 21.36
C GLY A 111 8.99 -19.52 19.97
N THR A 112 8.22 -18.42 19.89
CA THR A 112 7.94 -17.72 18.63
C THR A 112 8.92 -16.56 18.41
N ASN A 113 9.45 -16.45 17.19
CA ASN A 113 10.27 -15.32 16.78
C ASN A 113 9.40 -14.22 16.20
N TYR A 114 9.44 -13.05 16.83
CA TYR A 114 8.66 -11.89 16.43
C TYR A 114 9.52 -10.83 15.72
N TYR A 115 8.91 -10.17 14.74
CA TYR A 115 9.51 -9.14 13.89
C TYR A 115 8.70 -7.86 14.03
N ALA A 116 9.37 -6.78 14.44
CA ALA A 116 8.76 -5.47 14.63
C ALA A 116 9.18 -4.49 13.53
N PHE A 117 8.21 -3.78 12.96
CA PHE A 117 8.44 -2.67 12.03
C PHE A 117 7.75 -1.40 12.54
N THR A 118 8.42 -0.25 12.43
CA THR A 118 7.91 1.03 12.93
C THR A 118 8.09 2.13 11.88
N ASP A 119 7.16 3.08 11.89
CA ASP A 119 7.22 4.31 11.09
C ASP A 119 7.21 5.50 12.07
N PRO A 120 8.40 6.07 12.39
CA PRO A 120 8.51 7.16 13.34
C PRO A 120 7.96 8.48 12.79
N SER A 121 7.20 9.20 13.62
CA SER A 121 6.74 10.55 13.30
C SER A 121 7.17 11.57 14.37
N GLY A 122 7.40 12.81 13.92
CA GLY A 122 7.71 13.95 14.77
C GLY A 122 6.52 14.50 15.57
N GLY A 123 5.30 14.02 15.30
CA GLY A 123 4.10 14.37 16.07
C GLY A 123 3.29 15.57 15.57
N SER A 124 3.51 16.03 14.33
CA SER A 124 2.72 17.11 13.71
C SER A 124 1.61 16.60 12.80
N ASP A 125 1.95 15.81 11.78
CA ASP A 125 1.02 15.43 10.69
C ASP A 125 0.81 13.92 10.60
N ASP A 126 1.88 13.12 10.61
CA ASP A 126 1.79 11.66 10.46
C ASP A 126 1.68 10.93 11.80
N SER A 127 1.08 9.73 11.77
CA SER A 127 0.96 8.88 12.96
C SER A 127 2.28 8.17 13.24
N PHE A 128 2.64 8.01 14.52
CA PHE A 128 3.76 7.12 14.90
C PHE A 128 3.20 5.72 15.08
N THR A 129 3.68 4.78 14.28
CA THR A 129 3.10 3.43 14.21
C THR A 129 4.13 2.32 14.47
N LEU A 130 3.62 1.16 14.91
CA LEU A 130 4.36 -0.08 15.10
C LEU A 130 3.48 -1.25 14.69
N ALA A 131 4.04 -2.20 13.97
CA ALA A 131 3.45 -3.52 13.77
C ALA A 131 4.42 -4.61 14.25
N ILE A 132 3.88 -5.65 14.88
CA ILE A 132 4.60 -6.86 15.26
C ILE A 132 3.98 -8.03 14.53
N SER A 133 4.83 -8.91 14.02
CA SER A 133 4.42 -10.08 13.26
C SER A 133 5.26 -11.30 13.62
N HIS A 134 4.72 -12.48 13.37
CA HIS A 134 5.48 -13.73 13.37
C HIS A 134 5.19 -14.54 12.11
N ARG A 135 6.03 -15.56 11.90
CA ARG A 135 5.82 -16.55 10.86
C ARG A 135 5.15 -17.78 11.47
N ASP A 136 4.04 -18.20 10.89
CA ASP A 136 3.35 -19.45 11.17
C ASP A 136 3.40 -20.34 9.90
N GLY A 137 4.41 -21.22 9.85
CA GLY A 137 4.71 -22.02 8.66
C GLY A 137 5.03 -21.17 7.43
N GLU A 138 4.20 -21.27 6.41
CA GLU A 138 4.29 -20.47 5.16
C GLU A 138 3.48 -19.17 5.21
N ARG A 139 2.75 -18.93 6.31
CA ARG A 139 1.98 -17.71 6.54
C ARG A 139 2.72 -16.76 7.47
N VAL A 140 2.42 -15.48 7.30
CA VAL A 140 2.83 -14.42 8.22
C VAL A 140 1.59 -13.89 8.92
N VAL A 141 1.63 -13.85 10.25
CA VAL A 141 0.55 -13.33 11.07
C VAL A 141 0.99 -11.97 11.60
N ILE A 142 0.16 -10.96 11.42
CA ILE A 142 0.31 -9.67 12.07
C ILE A 142 -0.35 -9.77 13.43
N ASP A 143 0.46 -9.82 14.50
CA ASP A 143 -0.02 -10.05 15.87
C ASP A 143 -0.58 -8.79 16.50
N CYS A 144 0.09 -7.65 16.30
CA CYS A 144 -0.15 -6.44 17.04
C CYS A 144 0.10 -5.21 16.16
N ILE A 145 -0.80 -4.23 16.27
CA ILE A 145 -0.66 -2.91 15.65
C ILE A 145 -0.80 -1.87 16.76
N ARG A 146 0.07 -0.86 16.75
CA ARG A 146 -0.04 0.35 17.56
C ARG A 146 0.04 1.56 16.65
N GLU A 147 -0.84 2.52 16.87
CA GLU A 147 -0.90 3.81 16.18
C GLU A 147 -1.10 4.89 17.23
N VAL A 148 -0.24 5.91 17.22
CA VAL A 148 -0.46 7.14 17.98
C VAL A 148 -0.58 8.29 16.99
N ARG A 149 -1.73 8.97 17.00
CA ARG A 149 -2.03 10.08 16.09
C ARG A 149 -1.67 11.42 16.71
N PRO A 150 -1.18 12.38 15.91
CA PRO A 150 -0.78 13.69 16.43
C PRO A 150 -1.95 14.46 17.05
N PRO A 151 -1.68 15.38 18.00
CA PRO A 151 -0.36 15.70 18.54
C PRO A 151 0.11 14.73 19.63
N PHE A 152 1.40 14.38 19.66
CA PHE A 152 2.01 13.54 20.70
C PHE A 152 3.47 13.91 20.96
N SER A 153 4.03 13.45 22.08
CA SER A 153 5.47 13.47 22.34
C SER A 153 6.12 12.22 21.76
N PRO A 154 7.03 12.34 20.76
CA PRO A 154 7.71 11.17 20.17
C PRO A 154 8.44 10.32 21.21
N GLU A 155 8.99 10.95 22.27
CA GLU A 155 9.66 10.22 23.33
C GLU A 155 8.71 9.33 24.14
N GLN A 156 7.51 9.85 24.47
CA GLN A 156 6.51 9.07 25.19
C GLN A 156 6.01 7.91 24.34
N VAL A 157 5.77 8.14 23.05
CA VAL A 157 5.37 7.07 22.12
C VAL A 157 6.43 5.97 22.08
N ILE A 158 7.72 6.32 21.99
CA ILE A 158 8.79 5.31 22.00
C ILE A 158 8.81 4.49 23.29
N ILE A 159 8.52 5.08 24.46
CA ILE A 159 8.39 4.35 25.73
C ILE A 159 7.28 3.29 25.63
N ASP A 160 6.12 3.68 25.12
CA ASP A 160 4.94 2.81 25.01
C ASP A 160 5.16 1.70 23.97
N LEU A 161 5.79 2.04 22.84
CA LEU A 161 6.14 1.08 21.79
C LEU A 161 7.20 0.07 22.26
N VAL A 162 8.25 0.50 22.97
CA VAL A 162 9.25 -0.40 23.56
C VAL A 162 8.62 -1.33 24.59
N THR A 163 7.67 -0.84 25.39
CA THR A 163 6.92 -1.67 26.33
C THR A 163 6.12 -2.76 25.61
N THR A 164 5.43 -2.37 24.53
CA THR A 164 4.72 -3.33 23.67
C THR A 164 5.69 -4.37 23.11
N MET A 165 6.82 -3.95 22.53
CA MET A 165 7.82 -4.86 21.98
C MET A 165 8.36 -5.87 23.01
N LYS A 166 8.61 -5.43 24.26
CA LYS A 166 9.09 -6.31 25.33
C LYS A 166 8.08 -7.40 25.68
N ASN A 167 6.78 -7.12 25.60
CA ASN A 167 5.73 -8.13 25.81
C ASN A 167 5.75 -9.24 24.74
N TYR A 168 6.23 -8.93 23.52
CA TYR A 168 6.44 -9.89 22.44
C TYR A 168 7.87 -10.42 22.37
N HIS A 169 8.70 -10.15 23.38
CA HIS A 169 10.12 -10.52 23.39
C HIS A 169 10.92 -9.99 22.18
N CYS A 170 10.46 -8.90 21.56
CA CYS A 170 11.17 -8.20 20.49
C CYS A 170 12.20 -7.22 21.08
N HIS A 171 13.47 -7.46 20.80
CA HIS A 171 14.57 -6.55 21.17
C HIS A 171 15.16 -5.78 19.98
N ARG A 172 14.52 -5.91 18.81
CA ARG A 172 14.93 -5.27 17.55
C ARG A 172 13.69 -4.76 16.82
N VAL A 173 13.75 -3.54 16.32
CA VAL A 173 12.75 -2.92 15.46
C VAL A 173 13.42 -2.47 14.17
N THR A 174 12.73 -2.63 13.05
CA THR A 174 13.13 -2.03 11.77
C THR A 174 12.24 -0.84 11.48
N GLY A 175 12.78 0.23 10.94
CA GLY A 175 11.98 1.35 10.48
C GLY A 175 12.69 2.11 9.38
N ASP A 176 12.05 3.15 8.88
CA ASP A 176 12.62 3.95 7.80
C ASP A 176 13.80 4.83 8.28
N ARG A 177 14.34 5.65 7.36
CA ARG A 177 15.43 6.59 7.65
C ARG A 177 14.94 7.91 8.26
N TYR A 178 13.63 8.10 8.42
CA TYR A 178 13.05 9.37 8.79
C TYR A 178 13.40 9.70 10.25
N GLY A 179 13.83 10.95 10.49
CA GLY A 179 14.26 11.45 11.80
C GLY A 179 15.76 11.29 12.15
N GLY A 180 16.59 10.75 11.25
CA GLY A 180 18.05 10.68 11.46
C GLY A 180 18.44 9.80 12.65
N GLU A 181 19.24 10.33 13.58
CA GLU A 181 19.70 9.58 14.77
C GLU A 181 18.70 9.56 15.93
N PHE A 182 17.72 10.47 15.97
CA PHE A 182 16.87 10.66 17.16
C PHE A 182 16.05 9.41 17.53
N PRO A 183 15.25 8.78 16.63
CA PRO A 183 14.56 7.54 16.98
C PRO A 183 15.55 6.44 17.40
N ARG A 184 16.67 6.31 16.66
CA ARG A 184 17.69 5.28 16.89
C ARG A 184 18.28 5.37 18.30
N GLU A 185 18.64 6.57 18.75
CA GLU A 185 19.15 6.79 20.10
C GLU A 185 18.11 6.48 21.17
N GLN A 186 16.86 6.89 20.96
CA GLN A 186 15.79 6.71 21.94
C GLN A 186 15.41 5.24 22.13
N PHE A 187 15.35 4.46 21.04
CA PHE A 187 15.18 3.00 21.12
C PHE A 187 16.39 2.33 21.79
N LYS A 188 17.61 2.72 21.40
CA LYS A 188 18.86 2.17 21.95
C LYS A 188 18.99 2.39 23.46
N LYS A 189 18.67 3.61 23.95
CA LYS A 189 18.65 3.94 25.39
C LYS A 189 17.72 3.03 26.20
N ARG A 190 16.72 2.42 25.56
CA ARG A 190 15.72 1.55 26.20
C ARG A 190 15.93 0.06 25.94
N GLY A 191 17.08 -0.31 25.36
CA GLY A 191 17.50 -1.69 25.14
C GLY A 191 16.91 -2.32 23.87
N VAL A 192 16.44 -1.53 22.90
CA VAL A 192 15.94 -2.01 21.61
C VAL A 192 16.87 -1.55 20.49
N SER A 193 17.29 -2.48 19.65
CA SER A 193 18.09 -2.16 18.46
C SER A 193 17.21 -1.62 17.34
N TYR A 194 17.51 -0.43 16.83
CA TYR A 194 16.85 0.14 15.65
C TYR A 194 17.66 -0.16 14.38
N VAL A 195 17.06 -0.93 13.48
CA VAL A 195 17.62 -1.27 12.17
C VAL A 195 16.96 -0.41 11.10
N VAL A 196 17.77 0.26 10.30
CA VAL A 196 17.27 1.04 9.17
C VAL A 196 16.83 0.08 8.06
N SER A 197 15.62 0.27 7.53
CA SER A 197 15.12 -0.47 6.38
C SER A 197 16.01 -0.20 5.16
N GLU A 198 16.45 -1.26 4.49
CA GLU A 198 17.16 -1.18 3.22
C GLU A 198 16.22 -0.82 2.06
N LYS A 199 14.92 -1.14 2.22
CA LYS A 199 13.88 -0.93 1.23
C LYS A 199 13.16 0.37 1.49
N VAL A 200 12.89 1.11 0.41
CA VAL A 200 12.00 2.28 0.46
C VAL A 200 10.54 1.82 0.55
N LYS A 201 9.64 2.72 0.96
CA LYS A 201 8.21 2.44 1.16
C LYS A 201 7.56 1.72 -0.03
N SER A 202 7.79 2.22 -1.24
CA SER A 202 7.26 1.60 -2.47
C SER A 202 7.72 0.14 -2.64
N ASP A 203 8.99 -0.16 -2.39
CA ASP A 203 9.54 -1.52 -2.52
C ASP A 203 8.93 -2.48 -1.48
N ILE A 204 8.64 -1.98 -0.27
CA ILE A 204 7.95 -2.75 0.76
C ILE A 204 6.57 -3.17 0.27
N TYR A 205 5.81 -2.25 -0.35
CA TYR A 205 4.51 -2.60 -0.94
C TYR A 205 4.64 -3.56 -2.13
N VAL A 206 5.66 -3.40 -2.99
CA VAL A 206 5.91 -4.35 -4.08
C VAL A 206 6.12 -5.77 -3.54
N ASP A 207 6.88 -5.94 -2.46
CA ASP A 207 7.10 -7.25 -1.82
C ASP A 207 5.89 -7.77 -1.04
N PHE A 208 5.06 -6.85 -0.51
CA PHE A 208 3.89 -7.20 0.27
C PHE A 208 2.75 -7.73 -0.60
N LEU A 209 2.61 -7.22 -1.82
CA LEU A 209 1.55 -7.59 -2.75
C LEU A 209 1.46 -9.11 -3.03
N PRO A 210 2.57 -9.85 -3.27
CA PRO A 210 2.55 -11.31 -3.36
C PRO A 210 1.97 -12.02 -2.13
N LEU A 211 2.23 -11.52 -0.92
CA LEU A 211 1.72 -12.12 0.33
C LEU A 211 0.19 -11.96 0.43
N LEU A 212 -0.32 -10.79 0.07
CA LEU A 212 -1.75 -10.52 -0.05
C LEU A 212 -2.40 -11.39 -1.12
N ASN A 213 -1.86 -11.38 -2.34
CA ASN A 213 -2.42 -12.12 -3.48
C ASN A 213 -2.49 -13.63 -3.25
N SER A 214 -1.54 -14.19 -2.51
CA SER A 214 -1.48 -15.62 -2.20
C SER A 214 -2.19 -16.00 -0.90
N GLY A 215 -2.76 -15.04 -0.16
CA GLY A 215 -3.37 -15.30 1.15
C GLY A 215 -2.37 -15.82 2.18
N ARG A 216 -1.09 -15.49 2.03
CA ARG A 216 0.00 -15.88 2.95
C ARG A 216 0.23 -14.86 4.06
N VAL A 217 -0.59 -13.82 4.15
CA VAL A 217 -0.63 -12.92 5.30
C VAL A 217 -1.97 -13.03 6.00
N MET A 218 -1.95 -13.04 7.32
CA MET A 218 -3.11 -12.93 8.19
C MET A 218 -3.07 -11.58 8.90
N LEU A 219 -4.10 -10.76 8.69
CA LEU A 219 -4.24 -9.40 9.20
C LEU A 219 -5.24 -9.35 10.36
N PRO A 220 -5.03 -8.52 11.40
CA PRO A 220 -6.04 -8.29 12.42
C PRO A 220 -7.21 -7.47 11.86
N ARG A 221 -8.36 -7.54 12.53
CA ARG A 221 -9.50 -6.66 12.30
C ARG A 221 -9.12 -5.22 12.63
N ASN A 222 -8.81 -4.47 11.59
CA ASN A 222 -8.50 -3.05 11.70
C ASN A 222 -9.06 -2.32 10.47
N GLU A 223 -10.14 -1.56 10.66
CA GLU A 223 -10.82 -0.85 9.56
C GLU A 223 -9.93 0.20 8.89
N ARG A 224 -9.01 0.81 9.65
CA ARG A 224 -8.08 1.80 9.11
C ARG A 224 -7.03 1.13 8.23
N LEU A 225 -6.47 0.00 8.66
CA LEU A 225 -5.57 -0.81 7.83
C LEU A 225 -6.23 -1.20 6.51
N VAL A 226 -7.45 -1.76 6.55
CA VAL A 226 -8.18 -2.16 5.34
C VAL A 226 -8.39 -0.95 4.43
N ARG A 227 -8.85 0.18 4.97
CA ARG A 227 -9.05 1.42 4.22
C ARG A 227 -7.76 1.93 3.58
N GLN A 228 -6.67 1.97 4.34
CA GLN A 228 -5.38 2.44 3.84
C GLN A 228 -4.86 1.54 2.72
N LEU A 229 -4.86 0.22 2.90
CA LEU A 229 -4.45 -0.73 1.86
C LEU A 229 -5.27 -0.59 0.57
N CYS A 230 -6.60 -0.47 0.69
CA CYS A 230 -7.49 -0.30 -0.46
C CYS A 230 -7.35 1.07 -1.15
N SER A 231 -6.85 2.08 -0.42
CA SER A 231 -6.63 3.42 -0.97
C SER A 231 -5.29 3.58 -1.69
N LEU A 232 -4.33 2.67 -1.46
CA LEU A 232 -3.02 2.73 -2.11
C LEU A 232 -3.15 2.67 -3.63
N GLU A 233 -2.30 3.45 -4.28
CA GLU A 233 -2.28 3.60 -5.72
C GLU A 233 -0.94 3.14 -6.28
N ARG A 234 -1.02 2.42 -7.39
CA ARG A 234 0.14 1.97 -8.14
C ARG A 234 0.25 2.82 -9.40
N THR A 235 1.39 3.50 -9.53
CA THR A 235 1.78 4.23 -10.73
C THR A 235 2.89 3.46 -11.44
N VAL A 236 2.69 3.14 -12.72
CA VAL A 236 3.72 2.50 -13.55
C VAL A 236 4.30 3.55 -14.50
N ALA A 237 5.56 3.92 -14.30
CA ALA A 237 6.23 4.85 -15.19
C ALA A 237 6.49 4.19 -16.56
N ARG A 238 5.97 4.78 -17.63
CA ARG A 238 6.15 4.26 -19.00
C ARG A 238 7.65 4.29 -19.37
N GLY A 239 8.24 3.12 -19.58
CA GLY A 239 9.59 2.96 -20.13
C GLY A 239 10.71 2.69 -19.11
N THR A 240 10.49 2.86 -17.80
CA THR A 240 11.55 2.66 -16.78
C THR A 240 11.39 1.41 -15.92
N ASN A 241 10.39 0.55 -16.15
CA ASN A 241 10.06 -0.62 -15.29
C ASN A 241 9.98 -0.30 -13.79
N HIS A 242 9.90 0.99 -13.44
CA HIS A 242 9.85 1.45 -12.06
C HIS A 242 8.39 1.64 -11.69
N GLU A 243 7.94 0.87 -10.72
CA GLU A 243 6.61 0.96 -10.15
C GLU A 243 6.69 1.73 -8.85
N SER A 244 5.82 2.73 -8.71
CA SER A 244 5.68 3.50 -7.47
C SER A 244 4.34 3.14 -6.85
N ILE A 245 4.36 2.71 -5.58
CA ILE A 245 3.15 2.47 -4.79
C ILE A 245 3.17 3.46 -3.62
N ASP A 246 2.12 4.26 -3.53
CA ASP A 246 1.97 5.25 -2.47
C ASP A 246 0.48 5.51 -2.20
N HIS A 247 0.17 6.21 -1.11
CA HIS A 247 -1.19 6.69 -0.90
C HIS A 247 -1.52 7.84 -1.88
N PRO A 248 -2.81 8.11 -2.12
CA PRO A 248 -3.22 9.24 -2.93
C PRO A 248 -2.63 10.53 -2.35
N ARG A 249 -2.21 11.46 -3.21
CA ARG A 249 -1.63 12.75 -2.81
C ARG A 249 -2.65 13.76 -2.28
N ASP A 250 -3.90 13.32 -2.09
CA ASP A 250 -4.97 14.15 -1.55
C ASP A 250 -4.76 14.46 -0.07
N ARG A 251 -5.25 15.62 0.35
CA ARG A 251 -5.07 16.10 1.72
C ARG A 251 -5.73 15.16 2.74
N GLY A 252 -4.97 14.72 3.73
CA GLY A 252 -5.44 13.86 4.83
C GLY A 252 -5.49 12.38 4.48
N MET A 253 -4.95 11.98 3.33
CA MET A 253 -4.66 10.58 3.02
C MET A 253 -3.30 10.21 3.60
N HIS A 254 -3.25 9.08 4.28
CA HIS A 254 -2.03 8.55 4.92
C HIS A 254 -2.03 7.03 4.78
N ASP A 255 -0.86 6.43 4.79
CA ASP A 255 -0.66 5.00 4.78
C ASP A 255 0.09 4.46 6.01
N ASP A 256 0.21 5.26 7.08
CA ASP A 256 1.03 4.94 8.27
C ASP A 256 0.85 3.48 8.77
N VAL A 257 -0.39 3.01 8.94
CA VAL A 257 -0.68 1.66 9.46
C VAL A 257 -0.42 0.61 8.38
N ALA A 258 -0.77 0.88 7.13
CA ALA A 258 -0.48 -0.01 6.00
C ALA A 258 1.03 -0.20 5.80
N ASN A 259 1.82 0.86 5.95
CA ASN A 259 3.27 0.84 5.78
C ASN A 259 3.93 -0.07 6.81
N VAL A 260 3.64 0.13 8.10
CA VAL A 260 4.23 -0.72 9.15
C VAL A 260 3.79 -2.17 9.07
N VAL A 261 2.53 -2.41 8.69
CA VAL A 261 2.01 -3.78 8.51
C VAL A 261 2.70 -4.47 7.35
N ALA A 262 2.84 -3.80 6.20
CA ALA A 262 3.55 -4.32 5.06
C ALA A 262 5.03 -4.58 5.40
N GLY A 263 5.68 -3.64 6.09
CA GLY A 263 7.07 -3.77 6.54
C GLY A 263 7.28 -4.95 7.49
N ALA A 264 6.42 -5.10 8.50
CA ALA A 264 6.48 -6.24 9.42
C ALA A 264 6.24 -7.56 8.68
N ALA A 265 5.24 -7.61 7.79
CA ALA A 265 4.93 -8.80 7.02
C ALA A 265 6.12 -9.25 6.15
N VAL A 266 6.71 -8.32 5.41
CA VAL A 266 7.86 -8.57 4.52
C VAL A 266 9.08 -9.02 5.33
N LEU A 267 9.32 -8.43 6.51
CA LEU A 267 10.41 -8.87 7.38
C LEU A 267 10.23 -10.30 7.87
N ALA A 268 9.04 -10.66 8.34
CA ALA A 268 8.75 -12.02 8.78
C ALA A 268 8.77 -13.03 7.62
N ALA A 269 8.40 -12.59 6.41
CA ALA A 269 8.41 -13.40 5.19
C ALA A 269 9.83 -13.67 4.63
N ARG A 270 10.85 -12.89 5.00
CA ARG A 270 12.24 -13.22 4.68
C ARG A 270 12.65 -14.48 5.45
N ARG A 271 13.03 -15.55 4.75
CA ARG A 271 13.69 -16.70 5.40
C ARG A 271 15.00 -16.19 5.98
N SER A 272 15.14 -16.16 7.31
CA SER A 272 16.46 -16.02 7.92
C SER A 272 17.24 -17.28 7.58
N TYR A 273 18.32 -17.13 6.82
CA TYR A 273 19.37 -18.14 6.86
C TYR A 273 19.84 -18.21 8.31
N PRO A 274 19.87 -19.41 8.93
CA PRO A 274 20.44 -19.54 10.27
C PRO A 274 21.88 -19.03 10.21
N THR A 275 22.14 -17.94 10.92
CA THR A 275 23.47 -17.33 11.06
C THR A 275 24.40 -18.16 11.96
N GLY A 276 23.91 -19.27 12.51
CA GLY A 276 24.75 -20.32 13.04
C GLY A 276 25.44 -21.02 11.87
N LEU A 277 26.76 -20.87 11.76
CA LEU A 277 27.64 -21.60 10.85
C LEU A 277 27.56 -23.15 10.96
N GLU A 278 26.50 -23.73 11.53
CA GLU A 278 26.23 -25.18 11.57
C GLU A 278 26.19 -25.81 10.16
N TRP A 279 26.01 -24.98 9.12
CA TRP A 279 26.01 -25.38 7.71
C TRP A 279 27.39 -25.43 7.05
N VAL A 280 28.47 -25.02 7.73
CA VAL A 280 29.85 -25.09 7.21
C VAL A 280 30.45 -26.51 7.31
N GLY A 281 29.65 -27.49 7.74
CA GLY A 281 30.13 -28.83 8.07
C GLY A 281 29.33 -30.00 7.50
N SER A 282 28.68 -29.93 6.34
CA SER A 282 28.30 -31.16 5.59
C SER A 282 27.77 -30.88 4.19
N ARG A 283 27.94 -31.85 3.29
CA ARG A 283 27.58 -31.91 1.85
C ARG A 283 26.14 -31.51 1.46
N GLY A 284 25.26 -31.13 2.40
CA GLY A 284 23.96 -30.52 2.08
C GLY A 284 24.10 -29.09 1.52
N ALA A 285 25.27 -28.47 1.73
CA ALA A 285 25.45 -27.06 1.48
C ALA A 285 25.28 -26.62 0.01
N GLU A 286 25.79 -27.46 -0.89
CA GLU A 286 25.75 -27.21 -2.33
C GLU A 286 24.39 -27.60 -2.93
N ALA A 287 23.67 -28.53 -2.31
CA ALA A 287 22.36 -28.98 -2.75
C ALA A 287 21.28 -27.92 -2.49
N ASP A 288 21.24 -27.30 -1.30
CA ASP A 288 20.19 -26.31 -1.01
C ASP A 288 20.50 -24.95 -1.64
N ALA A 289 21.78 -24.61 -1.87
CA ALA A 289 22.16 -23.43 -2.67
C ALA A 289 21.77 -23.60 -4.14
N ALA A 290 21.96 -24.80 -4.71
CA ALA A 290 21.50 -25.13 -6.05
C ALA A 290 19.96 -25.14 -6.15
N ALA A 291 19.26 -25.63 -5.13
CA ALA A 291 17.80 -25.60 -5.08
C ALA A 291 17.25 -24.17 -4.97
N ALA A 292 17.84 -23.31 -4.13
CA ALA A 292 17.44 -21.91 -4.01
C ALA A 292 17.75 -21.10 -5.28
N ALA A 293 18.87 -21.38 -5.95
CA ALA A 293 19.17 -20.80 -7.26
C ALA A 293 18.20 -21.28 -8.35
N ALA A 294 17.80 -22.55 -8.30
CA ALA A 294 16.79 -23.11 -9.21
C ALA A 294 15.39 -22.51 -8.96
N GLU A 295 14.99 -22.34 -7.71
CA GLU A 295 13.69 -21.74 -7.33
C GLU A 295 13.65 -20.24 -7.66
N ALA A 296 14.75 -19.51 -7.46
CA ALA A 296 14.89 -18.13 -7.91
C ALA A 296 14.86 -18.02 -9.45
N ALA A 297 15.51 -18.95 -10.16
CA ALA A 297 15.45 -19.01 -11.61
C ALA A 297 14.05 -19.35 -12.11
N GLU A 298 13.32 -20.23 -11.42
CA GLU A 298 11.94 -20.60 -11.74
C GLU A 298 10.98 -19.43 -11.50
N TYR A 299 11.14 -18.69 -10.40
CA TYR A 299 10.41 -17.46 -10.13
C TYR A 299 10.66 -16.37 -11.19
N GLN A 300 11.92 -16.19 -11.60
CA GLN A 300 12.28 -15.28 -12.70
C GLN A 300 11.72 -15.76 -14.04
N ALA A 301 11.73 -17.07 -14.31
CA ALA A 301 11.15 -17.66 -15.52
C ALA A 301 9.62 -17.57 -15.55
N GLU A 302 8.95 -17.65 -14.39
CA GLU A 302 7.50 -17.44 -14.27
C GLU A 302 7.15 -15.97 -14.45
N LYS A 303 7.89 -15.04 -13.84
CA LYS A 303 7.75 -13.59 -14.12
C LYS A 303 7.96 -13.29 -15.61
N PHE A 304 8.94 -13.92 -16.23
CA PHE A 304 9.21 -13.77 -17.66
C PHE A 304 8.08 -14.35 -18.51
N ARG A 305 7.54 -15.54 -18.17
CA ARG A 305 6.38 -16.15 -18.85
C ARG A 305 5.12 -15.29 -18.73
N GLN A 306 4.83 -14.77 -17.53
CA GLN A 306 3.74 -13.83 -17.31
C GLN A 306 3.92 -12.56 -18.15
N HIS A 307 5.13 -12.01 -18.20
CA HIS A 307 5.45 -10.84 -19.02
C HIS A 307 5.25 -11.10 -20.52
N VAL A 308 5.71 -12.25 -21.01
CA VAL A 308 5.54 -12.69 -22.40
C VAL A 308 4.06 -12.91 -22.70
N LEU A 309 3.28 -13.58 -21.85
CA LEU A 309 1.84 -13.80 -22.08
C LEU A 309 1.05 -12.49 -22.17
N VAL A 310 1.43 -11.48 -21.38
CA VAL A 310 0.82 -10.14 -21.40
C VAL A 310 1.21 -9.34 -22.65
N HIS A 311 2.42 -9.53 -23.21
CA HIS A 311 2.92 -8.73 -24.33
C HIS A 311 2.93 -9.44 -25.70
N SER A 312 2.84 -10.76 -25.76
CA SER A 312 2.88 -11.54 -27.03
C SER A 312 1.53 -11.61 -27.75
N GLY A 313 0.44 -11.15 -27.13
CA GLY A 313 -0.85 -10.94 -27.80
C GLY A 313 -0.82 -9.86 -28.89
N TYR A 314 0.22 -9.01 -28.94
CA TYR A 314 0.34 -7.92 -29.91
C TYR A 314 1.04 -8.27 -31.23
N TYR A 315 1.70 -9.44 -31.35
CA TYR A 315 2.53 -9.77 -32.52
C TYR A 315 1.97 -10.86 -33.45
N ASN A 316 0.82 -11.47 -33.15
CA ASN A 316 0.33 -12.64 -33.91
C ASN A 316 -0.89 -12.40 -34.81
N SER A 317 -1.30 -11.15 -35.06
CA SER A 317 -2.45 -10.83 -35.93
C SER A 317 -2.11 -10.31 -37.33
N ARG A 318 -0.86 -10.45 -37.79
CA ARG A 318 -0.49 -10.19 -39.19
C ARG A 318 0.24 -11.39 -39.79
N ARG A 319 -0.52 -12.31 -40.39
CA ARG A 319 -0.04 -13.16 -41.47
C ARG A 319 -0.83 -12.84 -42.74
N TRP A 320 -0.04 -12.52 -43.77
CA TRP A 320 -0.26 -12.43 -45.21
C TRP A 320 -1.60 -12.92 -45.76
#